data_AF-A0A350BLR0-F1
#
_entry.id   AF-A0A350BLR0-F1
#
_cell.length_a   1.000
_cell.length_b   1.000
_cell.length_c   1.000
_cell.angle_alpha   90.00
_cell.angle_beta   90.00
_cell.angle_gamma   90.00
#
_symmetry.space_group_name_H-M   'P 1'
#
loop_
_entity.id
_entity.type
_entity.pdbx_description
1 polymer ?
#
loop_
_entity_poly.entity_id
_entity_poly.type
_entity_poly.pdbx_seq_one_letter_code
_entity_poly.pdbx_strand_id
1 'polypeptide(L)' 'MSDDYLTTGIPGLVGSVKLKEAVRVYERALILESLRANNNDKRAVAKLLGISISSLYRKLAELSIEDHNETVSESARL' A
#
# COMPACT_ATOMS: atom_id res chain seq x y z
N MET A 1 12.00 21.77 10.49
CA MET A 1 12.10 21.30 9.09
C MET A 1 10.68 21.01 8.64
N SER A 2 10.11 21.97 7.93
CA SER A 2 8.75 21.91 7.41
C SER A 2 8.85 21.20 6.07
N ASP A 3 8.54 19.91 6.06
CA ASP A 3 8.54 19.12 4.84
C ASP A 3 7.33 19.50 3.97
N ASP A 4 7.56 20.45 3.07
CA ASP A 4 6.63 20.94 2.06
C ASP A 4 6.52 19.95 0.89
N TYR A 5 6.22 18.68 1.19
CA TYR A 5 6.05 17.63 0.16
C TYR A 5 4.71 17.71 -0.60
N LEU A 6 3.83 18.65 -0.25
CA LEU A 6 2.52 18.78 -0.90
C LEU A 6 2.48 19.83 -2.02
N THR A 7 3.49 20.71 -2.12
CA THR A 7 3.49 21.84 -3.06
C THR A 7 4.17 21.53 -4.40
N THR A 8 5.12 20.59 -4.42
CA THR A 8 5.84 20.23 -5.66
C THR A 8 5.30 18.92 -6.20
N GLY A 9 4.37 19.00 -7.15
CA GLY A 9 3.80 17.82 -7.81
C GLY A 9 4.89 16.82 -8.24
N ILE A 10 4.60 15.52 -8.10
CA ILE A 10 5.59 14.45 -8.34
C ILE A 10 6.20 14.64 -9.74
N PRO A 11 7.52 14.95 -9.83
CA PRO A 11 8.18 15.21 -11.11
C PRO A 11 8.01 14.01 -12.05
N GLY A 12 7.52 14.26 -13.26
CA GLY A 12 7.28 13.22 -14.28
C GLY A 12 5.89 12.57 -14.26
N LEU A 13 5.00 12.94 -13.33
CA LEU A 13 3.62 12.44 -13.29
C LEU A 13 2.64 13.28 -14.13
N VAL A 14 2.93 14.58 -14.31
CA VAL A 14 2.06 15.51 -15.04
C VAL A 14 2.08 15.17 -16.54
N GLY A 15 0.97 14.69 -17.08
CA GLY A 15 0.77 14.39 -18.51
C GLY A 15 1.14 12.97 -18.96
N SER A 16 1.76 12.15 -18.11
CA SER A 16 2.22 10.80 -18.45
C SER A 16 1.28 9.69 -17.97
N VAL A 17 0.44 9.95 -16.95
CA VAL A 17 -0.42 8.96 -16.32
C VAL A 17 -1.82 9.52 -16.07
N LYS A 18 -2.87 8.72 -16.31
CA LYS A 18 -4.26 9.10 -15.99
C LYS A 18 -4.44 9.17 -14.48
N LEU A 19 -5.20 10.15 -13.98
CA LEU A 19 -5.49 10.32 -12.54
C LEU A 19 -5.91 9.02 -11.84
N LYS A 20 -6.81 8.26 -12.47
CA LYS A 20 -7.30 6.99 -11.94
C LYS A 20 -6.16 5.99 -11.66
N GLU A 21 -5.16 5.94 -12.54
CA GLU A 21 -4.01 5.05 -12.38
C GLU A 21 -3.05 5.55 -11.31
N ALA A 22 -2.78 6.86 -11.28
CA ALA A 22 -1.93 7.46 -10.24
C ALA A 22 -2.50 7.22 -8.82
N VAL A 23 -3.81 7.40 -8.64
CA VAL A 23 -4.50 7.11 -7.37
C VAL A 23 -4.39 5.63 -7.03
N ARG A 24 -4.57 4.74 -8.01
CA ARG A 24 -4.47 3.28 -7.81
C ARG A 24 -3.06 2.87 -7.35
N VAL A 25 -2.02 3.42 -7.96
CA VAL A 25 -0.62 3.16 -7.58
C VAL A 25 -0.33 3.64 -6.16
N TYR A 26 -0.71 4.87 -5.84
CA TYR A 26 -0.52 5.42 -4.50
C TYR A 26 -1.28 4.61 -3.44
N GLU A 27 -2.54 4.32 -3.70
CA GLU A 27 -3.38 3.55 -2.78
C GLU A 27 -2.80 2.15 -2.51
N ARG A 28 -2.32 1.47 -3.56
CA ARG A 28 -1.65 0.17 -3.43
C ARG A 28 -0.39 0.26 -2.56
N ALA A 29 0.45 1.26 -2.81
CA ALA A 29 1.67 1.47 -2.03
C ALA A 29 1.38 1.75 -0.55
N LEU A 30 0.40 2.62 -0.28
CA LEU A 30 -0.01 2.98 1.08
C LEU A 30 -0.55 1.76 1.85
N ILE A 31 -1.42 0.96 1.23
CA ILE A 31 -1.95 -0.25 1.87
C ILE A 31 -0.84 -1.25 2.15
N LEU A 32 0.07 -1.50 1.19
CA LEU A 32 1.19 -2.42 1.38
C LEU A 32 2.13 -2.00 2.52
N GLU A 33 2.50 -0.72 2.59
CA GLU A 33 3.35 -0.21 3.67
C GLU A 33 2.65 -0.34 5.03
N SER A 34 1.35 -0.01 5.08
CA SER A 34 0.55 -0.17 6.30
C SER A 34 0.49 -1.63 6.76
N LEU A 35 0.34 -2.57 5.83
CA LEU A 35 0.37 -4.01 6.11
C LEU A 35 1.72 -4.45 6.67
N ARG A 36 2.84 -4.03 6.07
CA ARG A 36 4.19 -4.35 6.56
C ARG A 36 4.42 -3.80 7.97
N ALA A 37 4.11 -2.53 8.19
CA ALA A 37 4.31 -1.86 9.47
C ALA A 37 3.44 -2.43 10.61
N ASN A 38 2.36 -3.14 10.30
CA ASN A 38 1.42 -3.72 11.26
C ASN A 38 1.43 -5.26 11.25
N ASN A 39 2.52 -5.90 10.80
CA ASN A 39 2.66 -7.36 10.78
C ASN A 39 1.46 -8.08 10.13
N ASN A 40 0.95 -7.52 9.04
CA ASN A 40 -0.21 -8.02 8.31
C ASN A 40 -1.55 -8.04 9.07
N ASP A 41 -1.66 -7.42 10.25
CA ASP A 41 -2.92 -7.27 10.97
C ASP A 41 -3.90 -6.37 10.20
N LYS A 42 -4.80 -7.01 9.46
CA LYS A 42 -5.80 -6.33 8.62
C LYS A 42 -6.77 -5.47 9.43
N ARG A 43 -7.05 -5.83 10.69
CA ARG A 43 -7.95 -5.05 11.57
C ARG A 43 -7.27 -3.78 12.03
N ALA A 44 -6.00 -3.88 12.46
CA ALA A 44 -5.19 -2.72 12.81
C ALA A 44 -5.03 -1.77 11.61
N VAL A 45 -4.75 -2.31 10.43
CA VAL A 45 -4.60 -1.51 9.20
C VAL A 45 -5.89 -0.84 8.76
N ALA A 46 -7.03 -1.55 8.80
CA ALA A 46 -8.32 -0.93 8.47
C ALA A 46 -8.62 0.26 9.40
N LYS A 47 -8.36 0.09 10.71
CA LYS A 47 -8.49 1.16 11.69
C LYS A 47 -7.52 2.31 11.42
N LEU A 48 -6.25 2.02 11.13
CA LEU A 48 -5.21 3.01 10.81
C LEU A 48 -5.58 3.85 9.59
N LEU A 49 -6.08 3.20 8.53
CA LEU A 49 -6.49 3.84 7.28
C LEU A 49 -7.88 4.49 7.36
N GLY A 50 -8.59 4.38 8.48
CA GLY A 50 -9.91 4.97 8.68
C GLY A 50 -11.01 4.35 7.80
N ILE A 51 -10.89 3.08 7.44
CA ILE A 51 -11.86 2.36 6.60
C ILE A 51 -12.40 1.12 7.31
N SER A 52 -13.57 0.64 6.87
CA SER A 52 -14.07 -0.66 7.35
C SER A 52 -13.15 -1.81 6.92
N ILE A 53 -13.15 -2.88 7.70
CA ILE A 53 -12.40 -4.11 7.36
C ILE A 53 -12.86 -4.68 6.00
N SER A 54 -14.15 -4.62 5.69
CA SER A 54 -14.70 -5.09 4.41
C SER A 54 -14.24 -4.22 3.24
N SER A 55 -14.12 -2.90 3.44
CA SER A 55 -13.54 -2.00 2.44
C SER A 55 -12.06 -2.30 2.20
N LEU A 56 -11.31 -2.63 3.26
CA LEU A 56 -9.91 -3.05 3.12
C LEU A 56 -9.80 -4.31 2.27
N TYR A 57 -10.54 -5.38 2.59
CA TYR A 57 -10.51 -6.62 1.80
C TYR A 57 -10.86 -6.41 0.33
N ARG A 58 -11.89 -5.59 0.03
CA ARG A 58 -12.22 -5.27 -1.37
C ARG A 58 -11.08 -4.54 -2.07
N LYS A 59 -10.41 -3.60 -1.41
CA LYS A 59 -9.22 -2.92 -1.95
C LYS A 59 -8.07 -3.88 -2.18
N LEU A 60 -7.84 -4.84 -1.27
CA LEU A 60 -6.81 -5.87 -1.46
C LEU A 60 -7.06 -6.66 -2.75
N ALA A 61 -8.30 -7.09 -2.99
CA ALA A 61 -8.68 -7.78 -4.22
C ALA A 61 -8.53 -6.88 -5.47
N GLU A 62 -9.09 -5.67 -5.45
CA GLU A 62 -9.07 -4.71 -6.59
C GLU A 62 -7.65 -4.27 -6.97
N LEU A 63 -6.74 -4.21 -6.00
CA LEU A 63 -5.35 -3.79 -6.17
C LEU A 63 -4.39 -4.97 -6.32
N SER A 64 -4.90 -6.21 -6.34
CA SER A 64 -4.11 -7.44 -6.43
C SER A 64 -3.03 -7.50 -5.34
N ILE A 65 -3.44 -7.26 -4.09
CA ILE A 65 -2.64 -7.33 -2.86
C ILE A 65 -3.01 -8.62 -2.12
N GLU A 66 -2.80 -9.79 -2.75
CA GLU A 66 -2.92 -11.17 -2.20
C GLU A 66 -2.07 -12.09 -3.10
N ASP A 67 -1.39 -13.18 -2.70
CA ASP A 67 -0.97 -13.75 -1.41
C ASP A 67 0.33 -14.54 -1.74
N HIS A 68 1.46 -13.87 -1.98
CA HIS A 68 2.74 -14.58 -2.02
C HIS A 68 3.09 -14.94 -0.58
N ASN A 69 2.68 -16.13 -0.15
CA ASN A 69 3.44 -16.90 0.82
C ASN A 69 4.83 -17.12 0.23
N GLU A 70 5.69 -16.10 0.33
CA GLU A 70 7.13 -16.30 0.26
C GLU A 70 7.49 -17.13 1.49
N THR A 71 7.43 -18.44 1.28
CA THR A 71 8.27 -19.42 1.95
C THR A 71 9.66 -18.80 2.06
N VAL A 72 9.98 -18.21 3.20
CA VAL A 72 11.38 -17.99 3.58
C VAL A 72 11.93 -19.38 3.92
N SER A 73 12.11 -20.18 2.86
CA SER A 73 12.95 -21.37 2.86
C SER A 73 14.34 -20.93 2.43
N GLU A 74 15.03 -20.21 3.32
CA GLU A 74 16.49 -20.10 3.34
C GLU A 74 16.86 -19.37 4.64
N SER A 75 17.28 -20.02 5.72
CA SER A 75 18.57 -20.70 5.78
C SER A 75 18.75 -21.33 7.17
N ALA A 76 18.38 -22.61 7.31
CA ALA A 76 19.07 -23.49 8.24
C ALA A 76 20.39 -23.90 7.58
N ARG A 77 21.31 -22.94 7.47
CA ARG A 77 22.74 -23.21 7.30
C ARG A 77 23.38 -22.91 8.64
N LEU A 78 23.59 -23.96 9.42
CA LEU A 78 24.68 -24.17 10.39
C LEU A 78 24.64 -25.63 10.83
#